data_AF-A0A9D6LLX5-F1
#
_entry.id   AF-A0A9D6LLX5-F1
#
_cell.length_a   1.000
_cell.length_b   1.000
_cell.length_c   1.000
_cell.angle_alpha   90.00
_cell.angle_beta   90.00
_cell.angle_gamma   90.00
#
_symmetry.space_group_name_H-M   'P 1'
#
loop_
_entity.id
_entity.type
_entity.pdbx_description
1 polymer ?
#
loop_
_entity_poly.entity_id
_entity_poly.type
_entity_poly.pdbx_seq_one_letter_code
_entity_poly.pdbx_strand_id
1 'polypeptide(L)' 'MAERKNISAKGSTDWEFVISRTFDAPRDLVWKAFTDPERMKHWWGPKGFTVRVAKMDFRPGGV' A
#
# COMPACT_ATOMS: atom_id res chain seq x y z
N MET A 1 18.54 15.90 -11.30
CA MET A 1 17.79 17.12 -10.96
C MET A 1 16.35 16.71 -10.60
N ALA A 2 16.06 16.59 -9.31
CA ALA A 2 14.74 16.74 -8.68
C ALA A 2 14.94 16.42 -7.18
N GLU A 3 15.17 17.47 -6.41
CA GLU A 3 15.30 17.46 -4.96
C GLU A 3 13.94 17.08 -4.34
N ARG A 4 13.89 15.99 -3.55
CA ARG A 4 12.71 15.65 -2.76
C ARG A 4 12.73 16.51 -1.50
N LYS A 5 12.09 17.67 -1.55
CA LYS A 5 11.81 18.46 -0.35
C LYS A 5 10.73 17.76 0.48
N ASN A 6 11.13 17.15 1.59
CA ASN A 6 10.19 16.82 2.66
C ASN A 6 9.77 18.13 3.33
N ILE A 7 8.49 18.47 3.20
CA ILE A 7 7.89 19.61 3.90
C ILE A 7 7.59 19.15 5.32
N SER A 8 8.32 19.67 6.31
CA SER A 8 7.97 19.56 7.73
C SER A 8 7.10 20.74 8.12
N ALA A 9 5.92 20.48 8.68
CA ALA A 9 5.12 21.45 9.41
C ALA A 9 4.87 20.95 10.85
N LYS A 10 5.05 21.87 11.80
CA LYS A 10 5.06 21.67 13.26
C LYS A 10 3.71 21.21 13.85
N GLY A 11 3.69 20.05 14.50
CA GLY A 11 3.44 19.91 15.95
C GLY A 11 2.06 19.43 16.44
N SER A 12 1.84 18.11 16.55
CA SER A 12 1.05 17.49 17.63
C SER A 12 1.23 15.97 17.74
N THR A 13 2.31 15.45 18.35
CA THR A 13 2.53 13.99 18.54
C THR A 13 2.18 13.14 17.31
N ASP A 14 2.59 13.60 16.13
CA ASP A 14 2.27 12.96 14.87
C ASP A 14 3.24 11.79 14.66
N TRP A 15 2.85 10.60 15.10
CA TRP A 15 3.58 9.37 14.78
C TRP A 15 3.34 9.03 13.30
N GLU A 16 4.04 9.75 12.43
CA GLU A 16 4.03 9.49 10.99
C GLU A 16 4.97 8.32 10.69
N PHE A 17 4.43 7.24 10.12
CA PHE A 17 5.20 6.11 9.62
C PHE A 17 5.13 6.08 8.09
N VAL A 18 6.26 6.31 7.44
CA VAL A 18 6.37 6.28 5.97
C VAL A 18 7.20 5.08 5.54
N ILE A 19 6.63 4.26 4.66
CA ILE A 19 7.35 3.18 3.96
C ILE A 19 7.40 3.48 2.46
N SER A 20 8.57 3.29 1.85
CA SER A 20 8.76 3.43 0.41
C SER A 20 9.40 2.17 -0.15
N ARG A 21 8.89 1.69 -1.28
CA ARG A 21 9.42 0.54 -2.00
C ARG A 21 9.32 0.75 -3.50
N THR A 22 10.39 0.46 -4.21
CA THR A 22 10.41 0.44 -5.68
C THR A 22 10.09 -0.97 -6.16
N PHE A 23 9.22 -1.07 -7.16
CA PHE A 23 8.91 -2.31 -7.86
C PHE A 23 9.36 -2.19 -9.31
N ASP A 24 10.03 -3.23 -9.81
CA ASP A 24 10.34 -3.38 -11.23
C ASP A 24 9.10 -3.92 -11.96
N ALA A 25 8.06 -3.10 -12.01
CA ALA A 25 6.77 -3.43 -12.62
C ALA A 25 6.04 -2.15 -13.04
N PRO A 26 5.18 -2.20 -14.06
CA PRO A 26 4.31 -1.07 -14.42
C PRO A 26 3.40 -0.67 -13.25
N ARG A 27 3.17 0.65 -13.10
CA ARG A 27 2.30 1.22 -12.05
C ARG A 27 0.93 0.55 -11.98
N ASP A 28 0.31 0.31 -13.12
CA ASP A 28 -1.04 -0.28 -13.18
C ASP A 28 -1.07 -1.71 -12.65
N LEU A 29 0.02 -2.46 -12.82
CA LEU A 29 0.14 -3.81 -12.28
C LEU A 29 0.31 -3.78 -10.77
N VAL A 30 1.14 -2.86 -10.26
CA VAL A 30 1.28 -2.63 -8.82
C VAL A 30 -0.06 -2.21 -8.23
N TRP A 31 -0.78 -1.29 -8.86
CA TRP A 31 -2.12 -0.89 -8.40
C TRP A 31 -3.07 -2.09 -8.29
N LYS A 32 -3.18 -2.90 -9.35
CA LYS A 32 -4.01 -4.13 -9.33
C LYS A 32 -3.62 -5.09 -8.22
N ALA A 33 -2.33 -5.23 -7.89
CA ALA A 33 -1.90 -6.09 -6.79
C ALA A 33 -2.44 -5.64 -5.42
N PHE A 34 -2.80 -4.36 -5.26
CA PHE A 34 -3.35 -3.77 -4.04
C PHE A 34 -4.86 -3.54 -4.08
N THR A 35 -5.52 -3.60 -5.24
CA THR A 35 -6.97 -3.32 -5.36
C THR A 35 -7.80 -4.53 -5.78
N ASP A 36 -7.16 -5.59 -6.25
CA ASP A 36 -7.82 -6.85 -6.62
C ASP A 36 -7.69 -7.85 -5.46
N PRO A 37 -8.82 -8.28 -4.84
CA PRO A 37 -8.79 -9.20 -3.70
C PRO A 37 -8.12 -10.53 -4.00
N GLU A 38 -8.24 -11.07 -5.21
CA GLU A 38 -7.60 -12.35 -5.54
C GLU A 38 -6.08 -12.20 -5.63
N ARG A 39 -5.59 -11.06 -6.11
CA ARG A 39 -4.14 -10.79 -6.16
C ARG A 39 -3.57 -10.52 -4.79
N MET A 40 -4.30 -9.77 -3.96
CA MET A 40 -3.85 -9.40 -2.63
C MET A 40 -3.58 -10.63 -1.74
N LYS A 41 -4.42 -11.68 -1.83
CA LYS A 41 -4.26 -12.91 -1.04
C LYS A 41 -2.88 -13.57 -1.15
N HIS A 42 -2.19 -13.38 -2.28
CA HIS A 42 -0.90 -14.03 -2.53
C HIS A 42 0.27 -13.41 -1.76
N TRP A 43 0.15 -12.16 -1.32
CA TRP A 43 1.27 -11.44 -0.70
C TRP A 43 0.88 -10.72 0.60
N TRP A 44 -0.41 -10.57 0.88
CA TRP A 44 -0.91 -9.86 2.05
C TRP A 44 -0.77 -10.71 3.33
N GLY A 45 0.43 -10.72 3.88
CA GLY A 45 0.72 -11.42 5.12
C GLY A 45 2.21 -11.70 5.27
N PRO A 46 2.69 -11.91 6.50
CA PRO A 46 4.07 -12.34 6.70
C PRO A 46 4.27 -13.74 6.11
N LYS A 47 5.53 -14.07 5.79
CA LYS A 47 5.90 -15.38 5.25
C LYS A 47 5.38 -16.50 6.18
N GLY A 48 4.73 -17.49 5.60
CA GLY A 48 4.14 -18.63 6.34
C GLY A 48 2.66 -18.48 6.67
N PHE A 49 2.04 -17.33 6.37
CA PHE A 49 0.61 -17.11 6.51
C PHE A 49 -0.11 -17.27 5.17
N THR A 50 -1.36 -17.74 5.24
CA THR A 50 -2.25 -17.87 4.08
C THR A 50 -3.50 -17.04 4.30
N VAL A 51 -3.77 -16.11 3.39
CA VAL A 51 -5.04 -15.37 3.38
C VAL A 51 -6.11 -16.24 2.74
N ARG A 52 -7.05 -16.73 3.55
CA ARG A 52 -8.15 -17.60 3.06
C ARG A 52 -9.28 -16.81 2.41
N VAL A 53 -9.58 -15.63 2.93
CA VAL A 53 -10.64 -14.75 2.44
C VAL A 53 -10.07 -13.35 2.32
N ALA A 54 -10.26 -12.73 1.16
CA ALA A 54 -10.05 -11.32 0.95
C ALA A 54 -11.32 -10.78 0.31
N LYS A 55 -11.95 -9.83 0.98
CA LYS A 55 -13.09 -9.07 0.49
C LYS A 55 -12.74 -7.61 0.70
N MET A 56 -12.92 -6.82 -0.34
CA MET A 56 -12.66 -5.38 -0.33
C MET A 56 -13.57 -4.72 -1.36
N ASP A 57 -13.99 -3.50 -1.07
CA ASP A 57 -14.69 -2.63 -2.01
C ASP A 57 -13.87 -1.35 -2.21
N PHE A 58 -13.09 -1.31 -3.29
CA PHE A 58 -12.04 -0.32 -3.48
C PHE A 58 -12.57 0.99 -4.09
N ARG A 59 -13.47 1.66 -3.35
CA ARG A 59 -14.07 2.96 -3.69
C ARG A 59 -14.29 3.78 -2.43
N PRO A 60 -14.50 5.11 -2.54
CA PRO A 60 -14.82 5.94 -1.37
C PRO A 60 -16.03 5.37 -0.60
N GLY A 61 -15.83 5.10 0.70
CA GLY A 61 -16.84 4.52 1.58
C GLY A 61 -17.06 3.01 1.48
N GLY A 62 -16.21 2.27 0.74
CA GLY A 62 -16.26 0.81 0.70
C GLY A 62 -15.70 0.13 1.96
N VAL A 63 -15.98 -1.17 2.10
CA VAL A 63 -15.49 -2.05 3.19
C VAL A 63 -15.00 -3.38 2.62
#